data_AF-A0A170V5E3-F1
#
_entry.id   AF-A0A170V5E3-F1
#
_cell.length_a   1.000
_cell.length_b   1.000
_cell.length_c   1.000
_cell.angle_alpha   90.00
_cell.angle_beta   90.00
_cell.angle_gamma   90.00
#
_symmetry.space_group_name_H-M   'P 1'
#
loop_
_entity.id
_entity.type
_entity.pdbx_description
1 polymer ?
#
loop_
_entity_poly.entity_id
_entity_poly.type
_entity_poly.pdbx_seq_one_letter_code
_entity_poly.pdbx_strand_id
1 'polypeptide(L)'
;MNALKVKFGDKIEILGVPCNQFGLQEPGKNCSEILNGIKYVRPGNGFVPNFPLTAKTDVNGENEHPLFTYLKKYCPSTRDGFSNK
;
A
#
# COMPACT_ATOMS: atom_id res chain seq x y z
N MET A 1 9.39 6.41 1.03
CA MET A 1 8.30 7.06 1.77
C MET A 1 8.76 7.66 3.10
N ASN A 2 9.50 6.93 3.96
CA ASN A 2 9.98 7.51 5.23
C ASN A 2 10.74 8.83 5.06
N ALA A 3 11.69 8.91 4.12
CA ALA A 3 12.44 10.14 3.85
C ALA A 3 11.55 11.32 3.43
N LEU A 4 10.46 11.05 2.70
CA LEU A 4 9.50 12.07 2.28
C LEU A 4 8.70 12.58 3.48
N LYS A 5 8.22 11.68 4.34
CA LYS A 5 7.53 12.05 5.59
C LYS A 5 8.44 12.83 6.54
N VAL A 6 9.74 12.50 6.60
CA VAL A 6 10.71 13.29 7.39
C VAL A 6 10.88 14.70 6.80
N LYS A 7 11.02 14.81 5.48
CA LYS A 7 11.32 16.09 4.82
C LYS A 7 10.14 17.05 4.73
N PHE A 8 8.92 16.53 4.59
CA PHE A 8 7.73 17.33 4.29
C PHE A 8 6.53 16.99 5.19
N GLY A 9 6.75 16.32 6.33
CA GLY A 9 5.66 15.79 7.17
C GLY A 9 4.75 16.83 7.80
N ASP A 10 5.14 18.10 7.76
CA ASP A 10 4.37 19.29 8.11
C ASP A 10 3.37 19.71 7.01
N LYS A 11 3.59 19.25 5.78
CA LYS A 11 2.80 19.63 4.58
C LYS A 11 2.06 18.47 3.96
N ILE A 12 2.52 17.24 4.21
CA ILE A 12 1.93 16.02 3.65
C ILE A 12 1.74 14.94 4.71
N GLU A 13 0.70 14.14 4.51
CA GLU A 13 0.48 12.90 5.25
C GLU A 13 0.59 11.72 4.29
N ILE A 14 1.17 10.62 4.78
CA ILE A 14 1.30 9.38 4.01
C ILE A 14 0.43 8.34 4.68
N LEU A 15 -0.41 7.65 3.90
CA LEU A 15 -1.17 6.50 4.35
C LEU A 15 -0.77 5.30 3.51
N GLY A 16 -0.30 4.22 4.14
CA GLY A 16 -0.04 2.97 3.45
C GLY A 16 -1.22 2.02 3.56
N VAL A 17 -1.67 1.48 2.42
CA VAL A 17 -2.74 0.48 2.35
C VAL A 17 -2.16 -0.83 1.80
N PRO A 18 -1.90 -1.84 2.63
CA PRO A 18 -1.43 -3.14 2.16
C PRO A 18 -2.49 -3.81 1.27
N CYS A 19 -2.07 -4.42 0.16
CA CYS A 19 -2.95 -5.08 -0.80
C CYS A 19 -2.27 -6.29 -1.44
N ASN A 20 -3.00 -7.40 -1.59
CA ASN A 20 -2.44 -8.65 -2.12
C ASN A 20 -2.86 -8.96 -3.58
N GLN A 21 -3.61 -8.08 -4.24
CA GLN A 21 -4.17 -8.35 -5.57
C GLN A 21 -3.14 -8.30 -6.71
N PHE A 22 -1.92 -7.82 -6.44
CA PHE A 22 -0.87 -7.67 -7.45
C PHE A 22 0.19 -8.74 -7.28
N GLY A 23 0.03 -9.86 -7.99
CA GLY A 23 1.00 -10.95 -7.98
C GLY A 23 1.22 -11.58 -6.59
N LEU A 24 0.22 -11.50 -5.70
CA LEU A 24 0.23 -12.08 -4.36
C LEU A 24 1.45 -11.67 -3.49
N GLN A 25 1.92 -10.44 -3.65
CA GLN A 25 3.15 -9.94 -3.01
C GLN A 25 3.00 -9.54 -1.53
N GLU A 26 1.78 -9.50 -1.01
CA GLU A 26 1.47 -9.16 0.39
C GLU A 26 0.74 -10.33 1.08
N PRO A 27 1.42 -11.48 1.27
CA PRO A 27 0.80 -12.71 1.78
C PRO A 27 0.45 -12.64 3.27
N GLY A 28 1.02 -11.68 4.02
CA GLY A 28 0.75 -11.51 5.45
C GLY A 28 -0.75 -11.37 5.73
N LYS A 29 -1.29 -12.18 6.62
CA LYS A 29 -2.71 -12.22 6.95
C LYS A 29 -3.12 -11.04 7.82
N ASN A 30 -2.29 -10.69 8.79
CA ASN A 30 -2.58 -9.69 9.81
C ASN A 30 -1.54 -8.55 9.78
N CYS A 31 -1.88 -7.38 10.33
CA CYS A 31 -0.96 -6.23 10.40
C CYS A 31 0.40 -6.57 11.05
N SER A 32 0.41 -7.44 12.08
CA SER A 32 1.64 -7.85 12.75
C SER A 32 2.60 -8.60 11.83
N GLU A 33 2.11 -9.47 10.95
CA GLU A 33 2.95 -10.21 10.00
C GLU A 33 3.55 -9.27 8.94
N ILE A 34 2.76 -8.32 8.45
CA ILE A 34 3.20 -7.31 7.49
C ILE A 34 4.32 -6.45 8.11
N LEU A 35 4.11 -5.94 9.33
CA LEU A 35 5.11 -5.15 10.06
C LEU A 35 6.39 -5.95 10.34
N ASN A 36 6.26 -7.24 10.71
CA ASN A 36 7.41 -8.11 10.91
C ASN A 36 8.15 -8.38 9.59
N GLY A 37 7.45 -8.60 8.48
CA GLY A 37 8.04 -8.76 7.16
C GLY A 37 8.85 -7.53 6.76
N ILE A 38 8.30 -6.34 6.96
CA ILE A 38 8.98 -5.07 6.71
C ILE A 38 10.24 -4.92 7.59
N LYS A 39 10.12 -5.21 8.89
CA LYS A 39 11.19 -5.00 9.88
C LYS A 39 12.33 -6.00 9.78
N TYR A 40 12.02 -7.26 9.52
CA TYR A 40 12.97 -8.37 9.65
C TYR A 40 13.34 -9.05 8.33
N VAL A 41 12.52 -8.93 7.28
CA VAL A 41 12.73 -9.65 6.02
C VAL A 41 13.09 -8.69 4.88
N ARG A 42 12.15 -7.82 4.48
CA ARG A 42 12.34 -6.85 3.42
C ARG A 42 11.44 -5.63 3.65
N PRO A 43 12.00 -4.42 3.84
CA PRO A 43 13.42 -4.06 3.67
C PRO A 43 14.38 -4.70 4.68
N GLY A 44 13.88 -5.14 5.83
CA GLY A 44 14.72 -5.77 6.86
C GLY A 44 15.51 -4.76 7.68
N ASN A 45 16.55 -5.24 8.38
CA ASN A 45 17.49 -4.42 9.17
C ASN A 45 16.82 -3.49 10.20
N GLY A 46 15.70 -3.90 10.78
CA GLY A 46 14.99 -3.11 11.77
C GLY A 46 14.22 -1.93 11.19
N PHE A 47 13.99 -1.89 9.87
CA PHE A 47 13.23 -0.83 9.23
C PHE A 47 11.80 -0.75 9.78
N VAL A 48 11.34 0.45 10.13
CA VAL A 48 9.98 0.71 10.60
C VAL A 48 9.39 1.88 9.79
N PRO A 49 8.20 1.72 9.17
CA PRO A 49 7.49 2.83 8.55
C PRO A 49 7.17 3.92 9.57
N ASN A 50 7.39 5.19 9.23
CA ASN A 50 7.07 6.34 10.09
C ASN A 50 5.74 7.01 9.74
N PHE A 51 4.83 6.24 9.16
CA PHE A 51 3.51 6.65 8.71
C PHE A 51 2.52 5.48 8.95
N PRO A 52 1.22 5.77 9.11
CA PRO A 52 0.23 4.74 9.40
C PRO A 52 0.07 3.74 8.25
N LEU A 53 -0.07 2.46 8.62
CA LEU A 53 -0.53 1.40 7.74
C LEU A 53 -1.94 0.99 8.15
N THR A 54 -2.86 0.85 7.18
CA THR A 54 -4.21 0.33 7.43
C THR A 54 -4.21 -1.20 7.54
N ALA A 55 -5.39 -1.76 7.81
CA ALA A 55 -5.64 -3.17 7.54
C ALA A 55 -5.43 -3.48 6.04
N LYS A 56 -5.07 -4.72 5.74
CA LYS A 56 -4.97 -5.20 4.36
C LYS A 56 -6.32 -5.07 3.68
N THR A 57 -6.34 -4.59 2.44
CA THR A 57 -7.58 -4.20 1.76
C THR A 57 -7.46 -4.41 0.25
N ASP A 58 -8.59 -4.77 -0.37
CA ASP A 58 -8.71 -4.89 -1.83
C ASP A 58 -8.90 -3.51 -2.45
N VAL A 59 -8.20 -3.24 -3.55
CA VAL A 59 -8.20 -1.94 -4.22
C VAL A 59 -8.84 -2.01 -5.62
N ASN A 60 -9.14 -3.21 -6.10
CA ASN A 60 -9.79 -3.50 -7.36
C ASN A 60 -10.88 -4.58 -7.21
N GLY A 61 -11.86 -4.57 -8.12
CA GLY A 61 -12.89 -5.59 -8.22
C GLY A 61 -14.12 -5.30 -7.34
N GLU A 62 -15.03 -6.26 -7.24
CA GLU A 62 -16.32 -6.07 -6.57
C GLU A 62 -16.19 -5.77 -5.06
N ASN A 63 -15.13 -6.28 -4.43
CA ASN A 63 -14.86 -6.10 -3.00
C ASN A 63 -13.89 -4.95 -2.69
N GLU A 64 -13.60 -4.09 -3.67
CA GLU A 64 -12.68 -2.98 -3.45
C GLU A 64 -13.21 -2.00 -2.40
N HIS A 65 -12.30 -1.42 -1.62
CA HIS A 65 -12.70 -0.44 -0.63
C HIS A 65 -13.21 0.85 -1.30
N PRO A 66 -14.33 1.45 -0.83
CA PRO A 66 -14.96 2.61 -1.48
C PRO A 66 -14.03 3.81 -1.71
N LEU A 67 -13.02 3.98 -0.85
CA LEU A 67 -11.96 4.98 -1.02
C LEU A 67 -11.26 4.82 -2.39
N PHE A 68 -10.90 3.60 -2.79
CA PHE A 68 -10.21 3.37 -4.06
C PHE A 68 -11.15 3.50 -5.25
N THR A 69 -12.43 3.15 -5.11
CA THR A 69 -13.46 3.46 -6.13
C THR A 69 -13.54 4.96 -6.38
N TYR A 70 -13.59 5.75 -5.30
CA TYR A 70 -13.61 7.20 -5.36
C TYR A 70 -12.34 7.73 -6.04
N LEU A 71 -11.15 7.34 -5.56
CA LEU A 71 -9.86 7.84 -6.07
C LEU A 71 -9.64 7.52 -7.56
N LYS A 72 -9.96 6.29 -7.99
CA LYS A 72 -9.80 5.86 -9.40
C LYS A 72 -10.70 6.62 -10.37
N LYS A 73 -11.79 7.23 -9.90
CA LYS A 73 -12.67 8.06 -10.73
C LYS A 73 -12.03 9.39 -11.15
N TYR A 74 -11.11 9.93 -10.34
CA TYR A 74 -10.54 11.26 -10.59
C TYR A 74 -9.25 11.24 -11.41
N CYS A 75 -8.56 10.10 -11.42
CA CYS A 75 -7.32 9.93 -12.18
C CYS A 75 -7.50 8.79 -13.18
N PRO A 76 -7.44 9.06 -14.51
CA PRO A 76 -7.53 8.01 -15.50
C PRO A 76 -6.37 7.01 -15.35
N SER A 77 -6.60 5.77 -15.79
CA SER A 77 -5.54 4.76 -15.83
C SER A 77 -4.36 5.26 -16.66
N THR A 78 -3.15 5.04 -16.17
CA THR A 78 -1.92 5.33 -16.94
C THR A 78 -1.67 4.30 -18.06
N ARG A 79 -2.51 3.26 -18.14
CA ARG A 79 -2.48 2.22 -19.17
C ARG A 79 -3.86 2.08 -19.79
N ASP A 80 -3.90 2.07 -21.11
CA ASP A 80 -5.13 1.87 -21.88
C ASP A 80 -5.61 0.41 -21.89
N GLY A 81 -4.82 -0.52 -21.32
CA GLY A 81 -5.18 -1.94 -21.21
C GLY A 81 -4.24 -2.74 -20.32
N PHE A 82 -4.70 -3.91 -19.88
CA PHE A 82 -3.86 -4.90 -19.21
C PHE A 82 -3.13 -5.72 -20.27
N SER A 83 -1.80 -5.85 -20.15
CA SER A 83 -1.05 -6.80 -20.97
C SER A 83 -1.52 -8.20 -20.62
N ASN A 84 -2.18 -8.89 -21.56
CA ASN A 84 -2.47 -10.32 -21.49
C ASN A 84 -1.14 -11.08 -21.53
N LYS A 85 -0.51 -11.31 -20.39
CA LYS A 85 0.55 -12.30 -20.24
C LYS A 85 0.05 -13.41 -19.34
#